data_AF-A0A953HL63-F1
#
_entry.id   AF-A0A953HL63-F1
#
_cell.length_a   1.000
_cell.length_b   1.000
_cell.length_c   1.000
_cell.angle_alpha   90.00
_cell.angle_beta   90.00
_cell.angle_gamma   90.00
#
_symmetry.space_group_name_H-M   'P 1'
#
loop_
_entity.id
_entity.type
_entity.pdbx_description
1 polymer ?
#
loop_
_entity_poly.entity_id
_entity_poly.type
_entity_poly.pdbx_seq_one_letter_code
_entity_poly.pdbx_strand_id
1 'polypeptide(L)'
;MRFVAINLGLLFLALMAVVVAIVYRASRVEEPAPAAVSELPMPADGTVLEGEIALPAGARIVSHALSGGVLSLQLQLPDGARSILLYDTVRGEPVGRFAVREAQ
;
A
#
# COMPACT_ATOMS: atom_id res chain seq x y z
N MET A 1 -3.32 25.07 55.67
CA MET A 1 -4.31 25.43 54.62
C MET A 1 -3.67 25.96 53.33
N ARG A 2 -2.77 26.96 53.35
CA ARG A 2 -2.13 27.49 52.12
C ARG A 2 -1.40 26.44 51.25
N PHE A 3 -0.61 25.56 51.88
CA PHE A 3 0.12 24.51 51.17
C PHE A 3 -0.80 23.48 50.51
N VAL A 4 -1.94 23.18 51.16
CA VAL A 4 -2.96 22.26 50.63
C VAL A 4 -3.65 22.87 49.41
N ALA A 5 -3.98 24.16 49.45
CA ALA A 5 -4.57 24.86 48.30
C ALA A 5 -3.62 24.91 47.09
N ILE A 6 -2.33 25.15 47.34
CA ILE A 6 -1.30 25.17 46.28
C ILE A 6 -1.13 23.78 45.66
N ASN A 7 -1.01 22.73 46.48
CA ASN A 7 -0.84 21.37 45.97
C ASN A 7 -2.08 20.88 45.20
N LEU A 8 -3.28 21.19 45.71
CA LEU A 8 -4.54 20.86 45.05
C LEU A 8 -4.69 21.58 43.71
N GLY A 9 -4.30 22.86 43.63
CA GLY A 9 -4.28 23.61 42.38
C GLY A 9 -3.29 23.03 41.37
N LEU A 10 -2.10 22.64 41.82
CA LEU A 10 -1.08 22.03 40.96
C LEU A 10 -1.54 20.66 40.42
N LEU A 11 -2.16 19.84 41.28
CA LEU A 11 -2.71 18.55 40.91
C LEU A 11 -3.83 18.69 39.87
N PHE A 12 -4.74 19.65 40.08
CA PHE A 12 -5.82 19.92 39.15
C PHE A 12 -5.30 20.40 37.79
N LEU A 13 -4.27 21.26 37.79
CA LEU A 13 -3.64 21.73 36.57
C LEU A 13 -2.94 20.60 35.79
N ALA A 14 -2.23 19.72 36.49
CA ALA A 14 -1.60 18.54 35.90
C ALA A 14 -2.65 17.60 35.26
N LEU A 15 -3.76 17.36 35.95
CA LEU A 15 -4.87 16.57 35.43
C LEU A 15 -5.46 17.19 34.15
N MET A 16 -5.71 18.51 34.15
CA MET A 16 -6.22 19.22 32.98
C MET A 16 -5.27 19.12 31.78
N ALA A 17 -3.95 19.26 32.00
CA ALA A 17 -2.96 19.14 30.94
C ALA A 17 -2.98 17.75 30.27
N VAL A 18 -3.11 16.68 31.07
CA VAL A 18 -3.20 15.30 30.55
C VAL A 18 -4.49 15.11 29.74
N VAL A 19 -5.62 15.61 30.23
CA VAL A 19 -6.90 15.53 29.50
C VAL A 19 -6.77 16.22 28.14
N VAL A 20 -6.20 17.42 28.10
CA VAL A 20 -5.95 18.15 26.83
C VAL A 20 -5.06 17.34 25.90
N ALA A 21 -3.97 16.74 26.41
CA ALA A 21 -3.07 15.92 25.59
C ALA A 21 -3.77 14.68 25.00
N ILE A 22 -4.64 14.02 25.77
CA ILE A 22 -5.42 12.87 25.30
C ILE A 22 -6.41 13.29 24.22
N VAL A 23 -7.16 14.37 24.45
CA VAL A 23 -8.11 14.90 23.46
C VAL A 23 -7.40 15.29 22.17
N TYR A 24 -6.25 15.95 22.28
CA TYR A 24 -5.45 16.33 21.13
C TYR A 24 -4.91 15.10 20.38
N ARG A 25 -4.43 14.08 21.10
CA ARG A 25 -3.96 12.83 20.49
C ARG A 25 -5.11 12.05 19.82
N ALA A 26 -6.28 12.01 20.45
CA ALA A 26 -7.45 11.32 19.94
C ALA A 26 -8.09 12.05 18.74
N SER A 27 -8.06 13.38 18.74
CA SER A 27 -8.55 14.20 17.62
C SER A 27 -7.56 14.30 16.46
N ARG A 28 -6.28 14.00 16.69
CA ARG A 28 -5.23 13.88 15.67
C ARG A 28 -5.00 12.45 15.20
N VAL A 29 -6.03 11.60 15.22
CA VAL A 29 -6.00 10.43 14.33
C VAL A 29 -6.14 11.02 12.92
N GLU A 30 -5.00 11.28 12.28
CA GLU A 30 -4.93 11.58 10.86
C GLU A 30 -5.65 10.43 10.15
N GLU A 31 -6.86 10.72 9.68
CA GLU A 31 -7.57 9.82 8.79
C GLU A 31 -6.62 9.61 7.61
N PRO A 32 -6.08 8.39 7.41
CA PRO A 32 -5.19 8.15 6.29
C PRO A 32 -5.95 8.61 5.06
N ALA A 33 -5.41 9.61 4.36
CA ALA A 33 -6.04 10.18 3.18
C ALA A 33 -6.58 9.01 2.36
N PRO A 34 -7.88 9.03 1.98
CA PRO A 34 -8.48 7.91 1.28
C PRO A 34 -7.54 7.58 0.14
N ALA A 35 -6.95 6.38 0.18
CA ALA A 35 -6.03 5.93 -0.85
C ALA A 35 -6.79 6.16 -2.14
N ALA A 36 -6.30 7.09 -2.97
CA ALA A 36 -6.95 7.43 -4.23
C ALA A 36 -7.25 6.10 -4.89
N VAL A 37 -8.53 5.81 -5.10
CA VAL A 37 -8.94 4.65 -5.88
C VAL A 37 -8.11 4.73 -7.13
N SER A 38 -7.16 3.81 -7.23
CA SER A 38 -6.16 3.81 -8.28
C SER A 38 -6.94 3.68 -9.57
N GLU A 39 -7.19 4.81 -10.22
CA GLU A 39 -7.83 4.85 -11.51
C GLU A 39 -6.96 3.96 -12.39
N LEU A 40 -7.58 2.89 -12.93
CA LEU A 40 -6.93 2.07 -13.94
C LEU A 40 -6.39 3.05 -14.98
N PRO A 41 -5.12 2.96 -15.38
CA PRO A 41 -4.58 3.88 -16.38
C PRO A 41 -5.38 3.67 -17.66
N MET A 42 -6.36 4.54 -17.86
CA MET A 42 -7.22 4.50 -19.02
C MET A 42 -6.62 5.51 -19.98
N PRO A 43 -6.24 5.10 -21.19
CA PRO A 43 -5.67 6.01 -22.17
C PRO A 43 -6.61 7.18 -22.40
N ALA A 44 -6.08 8.41 -22.30
CA ALA A 44 -6.86 9.65 -22.30
C ALA A 44 -7.74 9.82 -23.56
N ASP A 45 -7.36 9.16 -24.67
CA ASP A 45 -7.97 9.35 -25.99
C ASP A 45 -8.75 8.12 -26.50
N GLY A 46 -9.07 7.15 -25.64
CA GLY A 46 -9.75 5.92 -26.05
C GLY A 46 -8.90 4.99 -26.95
N THR A 47 -7.61 5.29 -27.06
CA THR A 47 -6.60 4.44 -27.72
C THR A 47 -6.33 3.19 -26.90
N VAL A 48 -6.01 2.08 -27.56
CA VAL A 48 -5.59 0.85 -26.88
C VAL A 48 -4.16 1.02 -26.39
N LEU A 49 -3.89 0.64 -25.14
CA LEU A 49 -2.53 0.58 -24.63
C LEU A 49 -1.85 -0.68 -25.19
N GLU A 50 -0.85 -0.50 -26.04
CA GLU A 50 -0.07 -1.60 -26.63
C GLU A 50 1.28 -1.72 -25.95
N GLY A 51 1.74 -2.96 -25.76
CA GLY A 51 3.04 -3.27 -25.17
C GLY A 51 3.37 -4.74 -25.32
N GLU A 52 4.67 -5.05 -25.35
CA GLU A 52 5.16 -6.42 -25.44
C GLU A 52 5.79 -6.83 -24.11
N ILE A 53 5.32 -7.96 -23.56
CA ILE A 53 5.83 -8.50 -22.30
C ILE A 53 6.62 -9.77 -22.61
N ALA A 54 7.94 -9.67 -22.49
CA ALA A 54 8.83 -10.82 -22.69
C ALA A 54 8.66 -11.86 -21.58
N LEU A 55 8.06 -13.00 -21.93
CA LEU A 55 7.88 -14.14 -21.03
C LEU A 55 9.09 -15.09 -21.11
N PRO A 56 9.45 -15.78 -20.02
CA PRO A 56 10.43 -16.86 -20.06
C PRO A 56 10.00 -17.96 -21.04
N ALA A 57 10.97 -18.58 -21.72
CA ALA A 57 10.70 -19.62 -22.69
C ALA A 57 9.90 -20.79 -22.06
N GLY A 58 8.78 -21.16 -22.71
CA GLY A 58 7.90 -22.22 -22.22
C GLY A 58 7.04 -21.86 -21.01
N ALA A 59 7.11 -20.61 -20.49
CA ALA A 59 6.24 -20.17 -19.41
C ALA A 59 4.81 -19.93 -19.90
N ARG A 60 3.83 -20.20 -19.04
CA ARG A 60 2.40 -19.97 -19.28
C ARG A 60 1.86 -18.99 -18.25
N ILE A 61 1.01 -18.06 -18.69
CA ILE A 61 0.26 -17.19 -17.78
C ILE A 61 -0.87 -18.03 -17.16
N VAL A 62 -0.89 -18.12 -15.83
CA VAL A 62 -1.93 -18.86 -15.08
C VAL A 62 -2.90 -17.92 -14.38
N SER A 63 -2.48 -16.70 -14.04
CA SER A 63 -3.33 -15.68 -13.43
C SER A 63 -2.79 -14.28 -13.74
N HIS A 64 -3.65 -13.27 -13.68
CA HIS A 64 -3.30 -11.88 -13.84
C HIS A 64 -4.17 -10.98 -12.97
N ALA A 65 -3.63 -9.85 -12.53
CA ALA A 65 -4.37 -8.80 -11.82
C ALA A 65 -3.75 -7.43 -12.09
N LEU A 66 -4.57 -6.40 -12.25
CA LEU A 66 -4.15 -5.02 -12.49
C LEU A 66 -4.58 -4.13 -11.32
N SER A 67 -3.65 -3.37 -10.77
CA SER A 67 -3.91 -2.40 -9.69
C SER A 67 -2.97 -1.21 -9.81
N GLY A 68 -3.51 0.02 -9.81
CA GLY A 68 -2.68 1.24 -9.81
C GLY A 68 -1.70 1.38 -10.97
N GLY A 69 -2.04 0.80 -12.13
CA GLY A 69 -1.15 0.76 -13.30
C GLY A 69 -0.02 -0.25 -13.20
N VAL A 70 -0.06 -1.14 -12.21
CA VAL A 70 0.83 -2.30 -12.15
C VAL A 70 0.05 -3.56 -12.50
N LEU A 71 0.44 -4.20 -13.59
CA LEU A 71 -0.03 -5.51 -14.00
C LEU A 71 0.83 -6.58 -13.34
N SER A 72 0.23 -7.41 -12.50
CA SER A 72 0.82 -8.63 -11.99
C SER A 72 0.43 -9.82 -12.87
N LEU A 73 1.42 -10.62 -13.25
CA LEU A 73 1.26 -11.84 -14.02
C LEU A 73 1.82 -13.01 -13.22
N GLN A 74 0.97 -13.98 -12.91
CA GLN A 74 1.41 -15.24 -12.34
C GLN A 74 1.75 -16.19 -13.49
N LEU A 75 3.00 -16.65 -13.50
CA LEU A 75 3.55 -17.52 -14.52
C LEU A 75 3.82 -18.89 -13.93
N GLN A 76 3.49 -19.92 -14.70
CA GLN A 76 3.97 -21.27 -14.47
C GLN A 76 5.08 -21.56 -15.49
N LEU A 77 6.27 -21.90 -14.99
CA LEU A 77 7.42 -22.27 -15.79
C LEU A 77 7.30 -23.72 -16.28
N PRO A 78 8.07 -24.13 -17.30
CA PRO A 78 8.01 -25.48 -17.85
C PRO A 78 8.45 -26.57 -16.85
N ASP A 79 9.21 -26.20 -15.81
CA ASP A 79 9.59 -27.06 -14.69
C ASP A 79 8.48 -27.20 -13.62
N GLY A 80 7.34 -26.53 -13.81
CA GLY A 80 6.24 -26.48 -12.86
C GLY A 80 6.39 -25.41 -11.77
N ALA A 81 7.54 -24.71 -11.72
CA ALA A 81 7.75 -23.64 -10.76
C ALA A 81 6.83 -22.44 -11.05
N ARG A 82 6.55 -21.66 -10.00
CA ARG A 82 5.71 -20.46 -10.11
C ARG A 82 6.58 -19.21 -10.00
N SER A 83 6.28 -18.21 -10.82
CA SER A 83 6.87 -16.88 -10.67
C SER A 83 5.82 -15.80 -10.85
N ILE A 84 6.05 -14.64 -10.23
CA ILE A 84 5.22 -13.45 -10.38
C ILE A 84 6.06 -12.41 -11.11
N LEU A 85 5.54 -11.89 -12.22
CA LEU A 85 6.10 -10.77 -12.95
C LEU A 85 5.24 -9.53 -12.68
N LEU A 86 5.87 -8.44 -12.26
CA LEU A 86 5.23 -7.13 -12.12
C LEU A 86 5.65 -6.27 -13.31
N TYR A 87 4.66 -5.69 -13.97
CA TYR A 87 4.83 -4.84 -15.14
C TYR A 87 4.11 -3.51 -14.91
N ASP A 88 4.83 -2.41 -15.05
CA ASP A 88 4.25 -1.08 -14.97
C ASP A 88 3.69 -0.71 -16.34
N THR A 89 2.36 -0.57 -16.43
CA THR A 89 1.67 -0.25 -17.68
C THR A 89 1.79 1.22 -18.06
N VAL A 90 2.20 2.09 -17.14
CA VAL A 90 2.43 3.52 -17.41
C VAL A 90 3.82 3.73 -18.01
N ARG A 91 4.83 3.04 -17.46
CA ARG A 91 6.21 3.10 -17.94
C ARG A 91 6.50 2.13 -19.09
N GLY A 92 5.69 1.07 -19.22
CA GLY A 92 5.87 0.04 -20.23
C GLY A 92 7.06 -0.87 -19.94
N GLU A 93 7.39 -1.13 -18.67
CA GLU A 93 8.57 -1.90 -18.30
C GLU A 93 8.32 -2.86 -17.12
N PRO A 94 9.07 -3.98 -17.03
CA PRO A 94 8.98 -4.88 -15.89
C PRO A 94 9.60 -4.23 -14.63
N VAL A 95 8.81 -4.12 -13.57
CA VAL A 95 9.24 -3.56 -12.27
C VAL A 95 9.92 -4.61 -11.40
N GLY A 96 9.54 -5.87 -11.56
CA GLY A 96 10.08 -6.92 -10.71
C GLY A 96 9.65 -8.32 -11.09
N ARG A 97 10.42 -9.29 -10.61
CA ARG A 97 10.14 -10.71 -10.77
C ARG A 97 10.45 -11.45 -9.49
N PHE A 98 9.51 -12.29 -9.06
CA PHE A 98 9.62 -13.08 -7.83
C PHE A 98 9.43 -14.56 -8.15
N ALA A 99 10.32 -15.40 -7.65
CA ALA A 99 10.08 -16.83 -7.62
C ALA A 99 9.15 -17.15 -6.43
N VAL A 100 8.11 -17.95 -6.67
CA VAL A 100 7.18 -18.40 -5.63
C VAL A 100 7.59 -19.81 -5.23
N ARG A 101 7.89 -19.98 -3.95
CA ARG A 101 8.28 -21.25 -3.32
C ARG A 101 7.47 -21.42 -2.05
N GLU A 102 7.10 -22.66 -1.73
CA GLU A 102 6.48 -22.98 -0.45
C GLU A 102 7.49 -22.72 0.68
N ALA A 103 7.03 -22.11 1.77
CA ALA A 103 7.82 -22.01 2.99
C ALA A 103 7.90 -23.40 3.64
N GLN A 104 9.11 -23.85 3.98
CA GLN A 104 9.33 -25.11 4.70
C GLN A 104 9.13 -24.93 6.20
#